data_AF-A0A538JJA0-F1
#
_entry.id   AF-A0A538JJA0-F1
#
_cell.length_a   1.000
_cell.length_b   1.000
_cell.length_c   1.000
_cell.angle_alpha   90.00
_cell.angle_beta   90.00
_cell.angle_gamma   90.00
#
_symmetry.space_group_name_H-M   'P 1'
#
loop_
_entity.id
_entity.type
_entity.pdbx_description
1 polymer ?
#
loop_
_entity_poly.entity_id
_entity_poly.type
_entity_poly.pdbx_seq_one_letter_code
_entity_poly.pdbx_strand_id
1 'polypeptide(L)'
;MVALLAAAAFCTGPQLRATLELQSATGSLRGGALVHNAGRTCTLATTGATIERPGSGTDLSWEPGFHAVLPHARTAWIPIVWRNWCGAPPTRFALQLRGGAVIAMRTTGAPRCDAAGRPTDLNVGRPAIR
;
A
#
# COMPACT_ATOMS: atom_id res chain seq x y z
N MET A 1 6.78 0.69 39.74
CA MET A 1 6.96 -0.34 38.69
C MET A 1 6.55 0.31 37.37
N VAL A 2 7.50 0.89 36.62
CA VAL A 2 7.21 1.53 35.34
C VAL A 2 7.22 0.42 34.30
N ALA A 3 6.04 -0.04 33.86
CA ALA A 3 5.94 -0.91 32.71
C ALA A 3 6.39 -0.11 31.49
N LEU A 4 7.63 -0.33 31.04
CA LEU A 4 8.05 0.07 29.71
C LEU A 4 7.12 -0.64 28.72
N LEU A 5 6.14 0.09 28.19
CA LEU A 5 5.40 -0.30 27.01
C LEU A 5 6.43 -0.48 25.89
N ALA A 6 6.89 -1.72 25.68
CA ALA A 6 7.74 -2.05 24.56
C ALA A 6 6.99 -1.63 23.30
N ALA A 7 7.51 -0.62 22.60
CA ALA A 7 6.95 -0.18 21.33
C ALA A 7 6.89 -1.42 20.41
N ALA A 8 5.69 -1.74 19.90
CA ALA A 8 5.53 -2.91 19.04
C ALA A 8 6.48 -2.78 17.84
N ALA A 9 7.27 -3.83 17.59
CA ALA A 9 8.20 -3.88 16.46
C ALA A 9 7.48 -3.58 15.14
N PHE A 10 8.20 -3.03 14.16
CA PHE A 10 7.61 -2.79 12.84
C PHE A 10 7.16 -4.09 12.19
N CYS A 11 6.07 -4.01 11.42
CA CYS A 11 5.58 -5.18 10.74
C CYS A 11 6.57 -5.66 9.65
N THR A 12 6.77 -6.97 9.56
CA THR A 12 7.58 -7.59 8.49
C THR A 12 6.70 -8.13 7.37
N GLY A 13 7.25 -8.28 6.16
CA GLY A 13 6.51 -8.85 5.03
C GLY A 13 5.91 -10.24 5.29
N PRO A 14 6.66 -11.23 5.83
CA PRO A 14 6.18 -12.60 5.99
C PRO A 14 4.94 -12.79 6.87
N GLN A 15 4.70 -11.87 7.82
CA GLN A 15 3.52 -11.94 8.70
C GLN A 15 2.27 -11.26 8.13
N LEU A 16 2.41 -10.51 7.04
CA LEU A 16 1.31 -9.76 6.45
C LEU A 16 0.76 -10.51 5.24
N ARG A 17 -0.57 -10.64 5.21
CA ARG A 17 -1.31 -11.10 4.04
C ARG A 17 -2.10 -9.93 3.51
N ALA A 18 -1.88 -9.53 2.26
CA ALA A 18 -2.59 -8.40 1.69
C ALA A 18 -3.33 -8.73 0.40
N THR A 19 -4.48 -8.11 0.26
CA THR A 19 -5.27 -8.08 -0.98
C THR A 19 -5.50 -6.63 -1.38
N LEU A 20 -5.55 -6.40 -2.69
CA LEU A 20 -5.80 -5.09 -3.28
C LEU A 20 -7.22 -5.07 -3.83
N GLU A 21 -8.01 -4.11 -3.36
CA GLU A 21 -9.37 -3.89 -3.82
C GLU A 21 -9.45 -2.48 -4.40
N LEU A 22 -9.38 -2.40 -5.73
CA LEU A 22 -9.52 -1.14 -6.45
C LEU A 22 -10.69 -1.23 -7.42
N GLN A 23 -11.45 -0.15 -7.49
CA GLN A 23 -12.59 0.01 -8.37
C GLN A 23 -12.41 1.25 -9.23
N SER A 24 -12.91 1.18 -10.47
CA SER A 24 -12.96 2.32 -11.37
C SER A 24 -13.86 3.42 -10.82
N ALA A 25 -13.31 4.62 -10.75
CA ALA A 25 -14.02 5.87 -10.54
C ALA A 25 -13.64 6.83 -11.69
N THR A 26 -14.41 7.89 -11.94
CA THR A 26 -14.16 8.82 -13.06
C THR A 26 -12.71 9.30 -13.07
N GLY A 27 -11.92 8.82 -14.05
CA GLY A 27 -10.50 9.14 -14.21
C GLY A 27 -9.53 8.57 -13.16
N SER A 28 -9.97 7.62 -12.31
CA SER A 28 -9.13 7.08 -11.24
C SER A 28 -9.48 5.64 -10.88
N LEU A 29 -8.55 4.95 -10.22
CA LEU A 29 -8.84 3.77 -9.43
C LEU A 29 -8.88 4.17 -7.95
N ARG A 30 -9.92 3.74 -7.23
CA ARG A 30 -10.10 4.03 -5.80
C ARG A 30 -10.45 2.77 -5.02
N GLY A 31 -9.99 2.71 -3.79
CA GLY A 31 -10.26 1.59 -2.89
C GLY A 31 -9.18 1.51 -1.83
N GLY A 32 -8.52 0.36 -1.71
CA GLY A 32 -7.47 0.18 -0.72
C GLY A 32 -6.86 -1.21 -0.67
N ALA A 33 -5.83 -1.32 0.17
CA ALA A 33 -5.22 -2.59 0.53
C ALA A 33 -5.82 -3.07 1.86
N LEU A 34 -6.34 -4.29 1.88
CA LEU A 34 -6.63 -5.02 3.11
C LEU A 34 -5.37 -5.74 3.53
N VAL A 35 -4.84 -5.41 4.71
CA VAL A 35 -3.61 -6.00 5.24
C VAL A 35 -3.94 -6.75 6.54
N HIS A 36 -4.00 -8.07 6.45
CA HIS A 36 -4.22 -8.96 7.58
C HIS A 36 -2.89 -9.33 8.25
N ASN A 37 -2.84 -9.25 9.58
CA ASN A 37 -1.70 -9.68 10.37
C ASN A 37 -1.85 -11.12 10.85
N ALA A 38 -1.14 -12.03 10.20
CA ALA A 38 -1.07 -13.45 10.58
C ALA A 38 0.04 -13.75 11.62
N GLY A 39 0.87 -12.75 11.97
CA GLY A 39 1.95 -12.87 12.95
C GLY A 39 1.64 -12.13 14.25
N ARG A 40 2.68 -11.67 14.96
CA ARG A 40 2.51 -11.00 16.25
C ARG A 40 2.05 -9.55 16.07
N THR A 41 1.46 -8.97 17.11
CA THR A 41 1.14 -7.54 17.15
C THR A 41 2.36 -6.70 16.75
N CYS A 42 2.18 -5.80 15.80
CA CYS A 42 3.26 -5.01 15.22
C CYS A 42 2.79 -3.60 14.88
N THR A 43 3.73 -2.69 14.64
CA THR A 43 3.45 -1.36 14.10
C THR A 43 3.50 -1.41 12.58
N LEU A 44 2.34 -1.29 11.94
CA LEU A 44 2.24 -1.11 10.50
C LEU A 44 2.55 0.36 10.20
N ALA A 45 3.60 0.62 9.44
CA ALA A 45 3.96 1.98 9.03
C ALA A 45 4.22 1.98 7.53
N THR A 46 3.37 2.63 6.74
CA THR A 46 3.58 2.79 5.30
C THR A 46 4.67 3.83 5.05
N THR A 47 5.34 3.78 3.91
CA THR A 47 6.29 4.82 3.45
C THR A 47 6.01 5.28 2.02
N GLY A 48 5.00 4.68 1.39
CA GLY A 48 4.64 4.94 0.01
C GLY A 48 4.12 3.67 -0.65
N ALA A 49 3.91 3.76 -1.95
CA ALA A 49 3.53 2.63 -2.78
C ALA A 49 4.16 2.75 -4.15
N THR A 50 4.22 1.64 -4.85
CA THR A 50 4.80 1.56 -6.18
C THR A 50 3.97 0.73 -7.10
N ILE A 51 4.07 1.05 -8.39
CA ILE A 51 3.44 0.28 -9.45
C ILE A 51 4.52 -0.17 -10.42
N GLU A 52 4.59 -1.47 -10.63
CA GLU A 52 5.60 -2.10 -11.48
C GLU A 52 5.05 -2.31 -12.88
N ARG A 53 5.90 -1.98 -13.86
CA ARG A 53 5.71 -2.32 -15.28
C ARG A 53 6.62 -3.48 -15.68
N PRO A 54 6.17 -4.37 -16.56
CA PRO A 54 7.07 -5.31 -17.23
C PRO A 54 8.23 -4.56 -17.92
N GLY A 55 9.47 -4.89 -17.57
CA GLY A 55 10.68 -4.46 -18.29
C GLY A 55 11.02 -2.96 -18.31
N SER A 56 10.27 -2.09 -17.62
CA SER A 56 10.42 -0.63 -17.75
C SER A 56 10.49 0.15 -16.43
N GLY A 57 10.63 -0.56 -15.29
CA GLY A 57 10.87 0.05 -13.99
C GLY A 57 9.61 0.32 -13.16
N THR A 58 9.80 1.11 -12.10
CA THR A 58 8.86 1.28 -10.99
C THR A 58 8.46 2.75 -10.88
N ASP A 59 7.18 3.06 -11.01
CA ASP A 59 6.70 4.42 -10.71
C ASP A 59 6.36 4.53 -9.22
N LEU A 60 6.89 5.58 -8.57
CA LEU A 60 6.88 5.76 -7.12
C LEU A 60 5.82 6.77 -6.68
N SER A 61 5.04 6.40 -5.68
CA SER A 61 4.35 7.35 -4.79
C SER A 61 5.28 7.69 -3.63
N TRP A 62 5.50 8.99 -3.42
CA TRP A 62 6.12 9.52 -2.22
C TRP A 62 5.05 10.19 -1.37
N GLU A 63 4.48 9.44 -0.45
CA GLU A 63 3.56 10.00 0.55
C GLU A 63 4.16 9.99 1.94
N PRO A 64 3.77 10.94 2.80
CA PRO A 64 4.09 10.87 4.22
C PRO A 64 3.48 9.60 4.78
N GLY A 65 4.34 8.64 5.09
CA GLY A 65 3.97 7.37 5.68
C GLY A 65 3.07 7.51 6.90
N PHE A 66 2.03 6.68 6.99
CA PHE A 66 1.14 6.61 8.15
C PHE A 66 1.48 5.39 8.99
N HIS A 67 1.30 5.49 10.31
CA HIS A 67 1.51 4.35 11.22
C HIS A 67 0.29 4.03 12.05
N ALA A 68 0.09 2.73 12.31
CA ALA A 68 -0.93 2.19 13.20
C ALA A 68 -0.43 0.90 13.85
N VAL A 69 -0.80 0.65 15.11
CA VAL A 69 -0.60 -0.66 15.72
C VAL A 69 -1.62 -1.62 15.11
N LEU A 70 -1.13 -2.72 14.53
CA LEU A 70 -1.93 -3.77 13.92
C LEU A 70 -1.85 -5.04 14.81
N PRO A 71 -2.89 -5.34 15.61
CA PRO A 71 -2.90 -6.51 16.46
C PRO A 71 -2.86 -7.82 15.67
N HIS A 72 -2.45 -8.91 16.32
CA HIS A 72 -2.56 -10.26 15.76
C HIS A 72 -3.99 -10.57 15.32
N ALA A 73 -4.14 -11.24 14.19
CA ALA A 73 -5.40 -11.67 13.59
C ALA A 73 -6.37 -10.51 13.24
N ARG A 74 -5.88 -9.27 13.19
CA ARG A 74 -6.65 -8.10 12.74
C ARG A 74 -6.25 -7.66 11.34
N THR A 75 -7.11 -6.86 10.74
CA THR A 75 -6.93 -6.36 9.37
C THR A 75 -6.90 -4.84 9.39
N ALA A 76 -5.93 -4.25 8.71
CA ALA A 76 -5.93 -2.83 8.41
C ALA A 76 -6.49 -2.61 6.99
N TRP A 77 -7.37 -1.63 6.83
CA TRP A 77 -7.71 -1.05 5.53
C TRP A 77 -6.85 0.18 5.28
N ILE A 78 -6.13 0.20 4.15
CA ILE A 78 -5.26 1.31 3.76
C ILE A 78 -5.84 1.92 2.48
N PRO A 79 -6.46 3.11 2.55
CA PRO A 79 -7.06 3.74 1.39
C PRO A 79 -6.03 4.00 0.30
N ILE A 80 -6.37 3.75 -0.96
CA ILE A 80 -5.53 4.01 -2.11
C ILE A 80 -6.33 4.79 -3.15
N VAL A 81 -5.71 5.84 -3.70
CA VAL A 81 -6.21 6.56 -4.87
C VAL A 81 -5.11 6.60 -5.91
N TRP A 82 -5.41 6.09 -7.11
CA TRP A 82 -4.46 6.05 -8.22
C TRP A 82 -5.06 6.71 -9.46
N ARG A 83 -4.31 7.63 -10.07
CA ARG A 83 -4.72 8.43 -11.23
C ARG A 83 -3.62 8.47 -12.28
N ASN A 84 -4.05 8.71 -13.51
CA ASN A 84 -3.21 8.99 -14.67
C ASN A 84 -2.11 7.95 -14.91
N TRP A 85 -2.45 6.88 -15.64
CA TRP A 85 -1.49 5.86 -16.04
C TRP A 85 -1.38 5.80 -17.56
N CYS A 86 -0.22 6.16 -18.09
CA CYS A 86 0.07 6.18 -19.52
C CYS A 86 1.07 5.10 -19.95
N GLY A 87 1.35 4.14 -19.06
CA GLY A 87 2.26 3.03 -19.33
C GLY A 87 1.56 1.78 -19.86
N ALA A 88 2.35 0.76 -20.15
CA ALA A 88 1.85 -0.60 -20.39
C ALA A 88 0.99 -1.09 -19.20
N PRO A 89 0.14 -2.11 -19.39
CA PRO A 89 -0.64 -2.67 -18.30
C PRO A 89 0.25 -3.01 -17.08
N PRO A 90 -0.12 -2.54 -15.88
CA PRO A 90 0.66 -2.76 -14.68
C PRO A 90 0.58 -4.25 -14.30
N THR A 91 1.65 -4.80 -13.75
CA THR A 91 1.65 -6.20 -13.29
C THR A 91 1.61 -6.33 -11.79
N ARG A 92 2.07 -5.31 -11.07
CA ARG A 92 2.17 -5.35 -9.62
C ARG A 92 1.94 -4.01 -8.98
N PHE A 93 1.28 -4.06 -7.83
CA PHE A 93 1.24 -2.98 -6.87
C PHE A 93 2.05 -3.40 -5.65
N ALA A 94 2.93 -2.56 -5.15
CA ALA A 94 3.68 -2.84 -3.93
C ALA A 94 3.49 -1.74 -2.90
N LEU A 95 3.04 -2.12 -1.71
CA LEU A 95 3.01 -1.22 -0.56
C LEU A 95 4.36 -1.26 0.14
N GLN A 96 5.00 -0.11 0.28
CA GLN A 96 6.26 0.01 1.00
C GLN A 96 5.99 0.28 2.47
N LEU A 97 6.70 -0.44 3.34
CA LEU A 97 6.61 -0.29 4.78
C LEU A 97 7.94 0.15 5.38
N ARG A 98 7.86 0.88 6.49
CA ARG A 98 9.01 1.20 7.33
C ARG A 98 9.64 -0.09 7.86
N GLY A 99 10.97 -0.11 7.88
CA GLY A 99 11.75 -1.33 8.17
C GLY A 99 12.09 -2.16 6.92
N GLY A 100 11.80 -1.65 5.72
CA GLY A 100 12.21 -2.24 4.45
C GLY A 100 11.31 -3.38 3.96
N ALA A 101 10.18 -3.63 4.64
CA ALA A 101 9.21 -4.61 4.19
C ALA A 101 8.41 -4.08 2.99
N VAL A 102 8.17 -4.96 2.01
CA VAL A 102 7.36 -4.68 0.83
C VAL A 102 6.24 -5.70 0.76
N ILE A 103 5.01 -5.24 0.63
CA ILE A 103 3.86 -6.12 0.39
C ILE A 103 3.42 -5.95 -1.05
N ALA A 104 3.69 -6.96 -1.86
CA ALA A 104 3.31 -6.96 -3.25
C ALA A 104 1.96 -7.65 -3.48
N MET A 105 1.08 -6.99 -4.21
CA MET A 105 -0.25 -7.44 -4.58
C MET A 105 -0.39 -7.42 -6.10
N ARG A 106 -1.23 -8.32 -6.62
CA ARG A 106 -1.63 -8.25 -8.03
C ARG A 106 -2.53 -7.05 -8.22
N THR A 107 -2.35 -6.34 -9.32
CA THR A 107 -3.31 -5.36 -9.79
C THR A 107 -4.18 -5.99 -10.87
N THR A 108 -5.44 -5.57 -10.95
CA THR A 108 -6.43 -6.06 -11.92
C THR A 108 -6.71 -5.05 -13.04
N GLY A 109 -6.12 -3.86 -12.97
CA GLY A 109 -6.32 -2.81 -13.96
C GLY A 109 -5.46 -1.57 -13.72
N ALA A 110 -5.69 -0.53 -14.50
CA ALA A 110 -5.06 0.78 -14.38
C ALA A 110 -6.08 1.90 -14.59
N PRO A 111 -5.87 3.10 -14.03
CA PRO A 111 -6.66 4.26 -14.39
C PRO A 111 -6.39 4.64 -15.86
N ARG A 112 -7.26 5.44 -16.45
CA ARG A 112 -7.05 5.98 -17.79
C ARG A 112 -5.79 6.85 -17.86
N CYS A 113 -5.20 6.93 -19.04
CA CYS A 113 -4.20 7.95 -19.34
C CYS A 113 -4.94 9.27 -19.63
N ASP A 114 -4.81 10.24 -18.73
CA ASP A 114 -5.40 11.58 -18.92
C ASP A 114 -4.43 12.49 -19.69
N ALA A 115 -3.12 12.38 -19.43
CA ALA A 115 -2.09 13.14 -20.14
C ALA A 115 -0.72 12.43 -20.05
N ALA A 116 -0.14 12.07 -21.19
CA ALA A 116 1.13 11.32 -21.28
C ALA A 116 2.34 11.99 -20.59
N GLY A 117 2.33 13.33 -20.44
CA GLY A 117 3.38 14.09 -19.77
C GLY A 117 3.13 14.36 -18.28
N ARG A 118 1.98 13.97 -17.73
CA ARG A 118 1.71 14.08 -16.29
C ARG A 118 2.24 12.83 -15.57
N PRO A 119 2.83 12.96 -14.37
CA PRO A 119 3.25 11.81 -13.59
C PRO A 119 2.04 10.95 -13.20
N THR A 120 2.29 9.68 -12.88
CA THR A 120 1.30 8.89 -12.16
C THR A 120 1.11 9.49 -10.78
N ASP A 121 -0.14 9.62 -10.37
CA ASP A 121 -0.49 10.14 -9.05
C ASP A 121 -1.07 8.99 -8.24
N LEU A 122 -0.32 8.58 -7.21
CA LEU A 122 -0.67 7.46 -6.36
C LEU A 122 -0.60 7.95 -4.92
N ASN A 123 -1.71 7.80 -4.20
CA ASN A 123 -1.89 8.27 -2.84
C ASN A 123 -2.26 7.10 -1.92
N VAL A 124 -1.69 7.05 -0.72
CA VAL A 124 -1.82 5.98 0.29
C VAL A 124 -2.27 6.60 1.61
N GLY A 125 -3.57 6.53 1.87
CA GLY A 125 -4.18 7.12 3.06
C GLY A 125 -3.83 6.41 4.37
N ARG A 126 -4.31 7.02 5.46
CA ARG A 126 -4.12 6.51 6.83
C ARG A 126 -4.76 5.13 7.02
N PRO A 127 -4.04 4.14 7.58
CA PRO A 127 -4.61 2.84 7.93
C PRO A 127 -5.74 2.95 8.95
N ALA A 128 -6.83 2.24 8.68
CA ALA A 128 -7.95 2.04 9.61
C ALA A 128 -8.01 0.57 10.05
N ILE A 129 -7.90 0.31 11.35
CA ILE A 129 -7.97 -1.05 11.90
C ILE A 129 -9.43 -1.51 11.91
N ARG A 130 -9.69 -2.69 11.35
CA ARG A 130 -10.99 -3.37 11.30
C ARG A 130 -10.99 -4.64 12.13
#